data_AF-A0A1M3MR87-F1
#
_entry.id   AF-A0A1M3MR87-F1
#
_cell.length_a   1.000
_cell.length_b   1.000
_cell.length_c   1.000
_cell.angle_alpha   90.00
_cell.angle_beta   90.00
_cell.angle_gamma   90.00
#
_symmetry.space_group_name_H-M   'P 1'
#
loop_
_entity.id
_entity.type
_entity.pdbx_description
1 polymer ?
#
loop_
_entity_poly.entity_id
_entity_poly.type
_entity_poly.pdbx_seq_one_letter_code
_entity_poly.pdbx_strand_id
1 'polypeptide(L)'
;MAQHASSRLSKRATNLSIDSALLAEARRFDINLSKAAESGISQAIRNARATRWKEENQAALDSSNAYVEANGLPLAKYRQF
;
A
#
# COMPACT_ATOMS: atom_id res chain seq x y z
N MET A 1 13.60 -32.65 5.16
CA MET A 1 13.16 -32.28 3.80
C MET A 1 11.82 -31.57 3.91
N ALA A 2 11.80 -30.28 4.26
CA ALA A 2 10.57 -29.51 4.39
C ALA A 2 10.15 -29.00 3.01
N GLN A 3 8.96 -29.37 2.56
CA GLN A 3 8.46 -29.09 1.23
C GLN A 3 7.96 -27.65 1.16
N HIS A 4 8.61 -26.81 0.35
CA HIS A 4 8.06 -25.54 -0.09
C HIS A 4 6.99 -25.81 -1.16
N ALA A 5 5.74 -25.99 -0.73
CA ALA A 5 4.61 -25.91 -1.64
C ALA A 5 4.37 -24.43 -1.97
N SER A 6 4.97 -23.94 -3.04
CA SER A 6 4.62 -22.67 -3.64
C SER A 6 3.14 -22.72 -4.03
N SER A 7 2.25 -22.17 -3.22
CA SER A 7 0.85 -22.02 -3.60
C SER A 7 0.82 -21.12 -4.83
N ARG A 8 0.48 -21.69 -5.99
CA ARG A 8 0.06 -20.87 -7.11
C ARG A 8 -1.22 -20.20 -6.64
N LEU A 9 -1.10 -18.95 -6.21
CA LEU A 9 -2.22 -18.08 -5.85
C LEU A 9 -3.29 -18.25 -6.93
N SER A 10 -4.44 -18.78 -6.56
CA SER A 10 -5.55 -19.04 -7.47
C SER A 10 -6.12 -17.70 -7.94
N LYS A 11 -5.61 -17.21 -9.08
CA LYS A 11 -6.17 -16.02 -9.73
C LYS A 11 -7.59 -16.35 -10.17
N ARG A 12 -8.56 -15.59 -9.66
CA ARG A 12 -9.95 -15.68 -10.10
C ARG A 12 -10.19 -14.66 -11.19
N ALA A 13 -10.77 -15.10 -12.31
CA ALA A 13 -11.25 -14.18 -13.33
C ALA A 13 -12.45 -13.39 -12.77
N THR A 14 -12.41 -12.07 -12.92
CA THR A 14 -13.45 -11.14 -12.47
C THR A 14 -13.82 -10.24 -13.63
N ASN A 15 -15.11 -10.08 -13.89
CA ASN A 15 -15.59 -9.17 -14.92
C ASN A 15 -15.62 -7.74 -14.34
N LEU A 16 -14.97 -6.80 -15.03
CA LEU A 16 -14.84 -5.41 -14.59
C LEU A 16 -15.26 -4.49 -15.74
N SER A 17 -16.01 -3.45 -15.43
CA SER A 17 -16.30 -2.37 -16.38
C SER A 17 -15.20 -1.32 -16.28
N ILE A 18 -14.46 -1.13 -17.38
CA ILE A 18 -13.40 -0.13 -17.50
C ILE A 18 -13.76 0.77 -18.69
N ASP A 19 -13.39 2.05 -18.59
CA ASP A 19 -13.54 3.02 -19.66
C ASP A 19 -12.94 2.50 -20.99
N SER A 20 -13.71 2.62 -22.07
CA SER A 20 -13.35 2.06 -23.36
C SER A 20 -12.19 2.80 -24.02
N ALA A 21 -12.05 4.11 -23.80
CA ALA A 21 -10.92 4.89 -24.32
C ALA A 21 -9.62 4.48 -23.61
N LEU A 22 -9.67 4.28 -22.29
CA LEU A 22 -8.53 3.80 -21.51
C LEU A 22 -8.08 2.38 -21.95
N LEU A 23 -9.04 1.49 -22.22
CA LEU A 23 -8.73 0.16 -22.75
C LEU A 23 -8.09 0.21 -24.14
N ALA A 24 -8.59 1.09 -25.02
CA ALA A 24 -8.02 1.28 -26.35
C ALA A 24 -6.58 1.80 -26.26
N GLU A 25 -6.34 2.78 -25.40
CA GLU A 25 -5.00 3.33 -25.16
C GLU A 25 -4.05 2.27 -24.58
N ALA A 26 -4.48 1.52 -23.57
CA ALA A 26 -3.68 0.45 -22.99
C ALA A 26 -3.26 -0.61 -24.02
N ARG A 27 -4.16 -0.97 -24.94
CA ARG A 27 -3.84 -1.89 -26.06
C ARG A 27 -2.85 -1.29 -27.04
N ARG A 28 -2.94 0.01 -27.34
CA ARG A 28 -1.99 0.71 -28.23
C ARG A 28 -0.56 0.68 -27.68
N PHE A 29 -0.41 0.67 -26.36
CA PHE A 29 0.88 0.60 -25.67
C PHE A 29 1.28 -0.82 -25.24
N ASP A 30 0.58 -1.85 -25.68
CA ASP A 30 0.83 -3.25 -25.32
C ASP A 30 0.87 -3.49 -23.79
N ILE A 31 0.02 -2.77 -23.05
CA ILE A 31 -0.05 -2.90 -21.60
C ILE A 31 -0.77 -4.20 -21.22
N ASN A 32 -0.14 -4.99 -20.34
CA ASN A 32 -0.78 -6.15 -19.74
C ASN A 32 -1.85 -5.72 -18.73
N LEU A 33 -3.11 -5.69 -19.18
CA LEU A 33 -4.26 -5.25 -18.40
C LEU A 33 -4.42 -5.99 -17.06
N SER A 34 -4.26 -7.31 -17.06
CA SER A 34 -4.41 -8.10 -15.82
C SER A 34 -3.37 -7.73 -14.78
N LYS A 35 -2.11 -7.55 -15.20
CA LYS A 35 -1.02 -7.14 -14.31
C LYS A 35 -1.22 -5.70 -13.81
N ALA A 36 -1.63 -4.79 -14.69
CA ALA A 36 -1.93 -3.41 -14.33
C ALA A 36 -3.08 -3.31 -13.33
N ALA A 37 -4.17 -4.05 -13.55
CA ALA A 37 -5.31 -4.11 -12.64
C ALA A 37 -4.91 -4.68 -11.27
N GLU A 38 -4.16 -5.78 -11.24
CA GLU A 38 -3.65 -6.39 -10.00
C GLU A 38 -2.77 -5.42 -9.21
N SER A 39 -1.87 -4.69 -9.88
CA SER A 39 -1.04 -3.67 -9.26
C SER A 39 -1.87 -2.51 -8.71
N GLY A 40 -2.84 -2.00 -9.48
CA GLY A 40 -3.72 -0.92 -9.06
C GLY A 40 -4.55 -1.29 -7.83
N ILE A 41 -5.13 -2.49 -7.82
CA ILE A 41 -5.89 -3.03 -6.67
C ILE A 41 -4.97 -3.18 -5.44
N SER A 42 -3.77 -3.73 -5.61
CA SER A 42 -2.81 -3.87 -4.52
C SER A 42 -2.46 -2.51 -3.90
N GLN A 43 -2.21 -1.50 -4.73
CA GLN A 43 -1.90 -0.15 -4.26
C GLN A 43 -3.10 0.49 -3.56
N ALA A 44 -4.31 0.36 -4.10
CA ALA A 44 -5.53 0.87 -3.47
C ALA A 44 -5.75 0.26 -2.08
N ILE A 45 -5.56 -1.06 -1.94
CA ILE A 45 -5.66 -1.76 -0.65
C ILE A 45 -4.61 -1.25 0.34
N ARG A 46 -3.34 -1.08 -0.09
CA ARG A 46 -2.27 -0.54 0.77
C ARG A 46 -2.63 0.86 1.26
N ASN A 47 -3.11 1.73 0.38
CA ASN A 47 -3.51 3.08 0.74
C ASN A 47 -4.67 3.07 1.75
N ALA A 48 -5.70 2.27 1.50
CA ALA A 48 -6.85 2.15 2.40
C ALA A 48 -6.43 1.65 3.79
N ARG A 49 -5.53 0.66 3.86
CA ARG A 49 -4.98 0.17 5.14
C ARG A 49 -4.17 1.24 5.85
N ALA A 50 -3.34 1.99 5.13
CA ALA A 50 -2.53 3.05 5.71
C ALA A 50 -3.41 4.18 6.28
N THR A 51 -4.47 4.59 5.55
CA THR A 51 -5.44 5.57 6.03
C THR A 51 -6.12 5.10 7.31
N ARG A 52 -6.66 3.88 7.30
CA ARG A 52 -7.33 3.30 8.47
C ARG A 52 -6.39 3.19 9.67
N TRP A 53 -5.16 2.75 9.45
CA TRP A 53 -4.17 2.66 10.52
C TRP A 53 -3.87 4.03 11.13
N LYS A 54 -3.73 5.09 10.31
CA LYS A 54 -3.52 6.45 10.81
C LYS A 54 -4.68 6.92 11.68
N GLU A 55 -5.92 6.68 11.24
CA GLU A 55 -7.12 7.02 12.02
C GLU A 55 -7.15 6.28 13.35
N GLU A 56 -6.89 4.96 13.34
CA GLU A 56 -6.87 4.12 14.54
C GLU A 56 -5.75 4.51 15.53
N ASN A 57 -4.63 5.03 15.02
CA ASN A 57 -3.44 5.37 15.83
C ASN A 57 -3.29 6.87 16.09
N GLN A 58 -4.28 7.69 15.70
CA GLN A 58 -4.20 9.15 15.79
C GLN A 58 -3.89 9.61 17.23
N ALA A 59 -4.58 9.08 18.23
CA ALA A 59 -4.35 9.44 19.63
C ALA A 59 -2.93 9.09 20.13
N ALA A 60 -2.38 7.96 19.68
CA ALA A 60 -1.01 7.56 20.04
C ALA A 60 0.02 8.47 19.37
N LEU A 61 -0.21 8.84 18.10
CA LEU A 61 0.63 9.80 17.39
C LEU A 61 0.58 11.18 18.05
N ASP A 62 -0.61 11.66 18.41
CA ASP A 62 -0.78 12.96 19.09
C ASP A 62 -0.10 12.98 20.45
N SER A 63 -0.24 11.91 21.24
CA SER A 63 0.46 11.76 22.53
C SER A 63 1.98 11.77 22.35
N SER A 64 2.49 11.05 21.34
CA SER A 64 3.92 11.01 21.04
C SER A 64 4.44 12.37 20.59
N ASN A 65 3.72 13.06 19.71
CA ASN A 65 4.06 14.41 19.24
C ASN A 65 4.09 15.40 20.42
N ALA A 66 3.06 15.40 21.27
CA ALA A 66 3.00 16.26 22.45
C ALA A 66 4.18 16.03 23.41
N TYR A 67 4.60 14.76 23.60
CA TYR A 67 5.78 14.45 24.39
C TYR A 67 7.06 15.05 23.79
N VAL A 68 7.25 14.91 22.47
CA VAL A 68 8.42 15.45 21.77
C VAL A 68 8.44 16.98 21.82
N GLU A 69 7.31 17.65 21.63
CA GLU A 69 7.22 19.11 21.76
C GLU A 69 7.58 19.58 23.17
N ALA A 70 7.15 18.85 24.21
CA ALA A 70 7.44 19.22 25.59
C ALA A 70 8.87 18.87 26.05
N ASN A 71 9.46 17.78 25.56
CA ASN A 71 10.71 17.22 26.09
C ASN A 71 11.88 17.25 25.10
N GLY A 72 11.63 17.71 23.87
CA GLY A 72 12.56 17.58 22.76
C GLY A 72 12.63 16.15 22.21
N LEU A 73 13.42 15.98 21.16
CA LEU A 73 13.61 14.68 20.52
C LEU A 73 14.33 13.70 21.45
N PRO A 74 13.74 12.53 21.76
CA PRO A 74 14.40 11.49 22.53
C PRO A 74 15.74 11.13 21.90
N LEU A 75 16.76 10.97 22.74
CA LEU A 75 18.10 10.52 22.33
C LEU A 75 18.82 11.44 21.31
N ALA A 76 18.33 12.65 21.05
CA ALA A 76 18.96 13.59 20.12
C ALA A 76 20.44 13.86 20.46
N LYS A 77 20.78 13.82 21.75
CA LYS A 77 22.15 13.96 22.27
C LYS A 77 23.16 12.90 21.79
N TYR A 78 22.70 11.80 21.18
CA TYR A 78 23.55 10.74 20.66
C TYR A 78 23.59 10.71 19.12
N ARG A 79 22.93 11.64 18.43
CA ARG A 79 22.95 11.72 16.97
C ARG A 79 24.34 12.15 16.50
N GLN A 80 25.08 11.24 15.84
CA GLN A 80 26.31 11.56 15.13
C GLN A 80 25.95 12.07 13.72
N PHE A 81 26.50 13.23 13.34
CA PHE A 81 26.31 13.88 12.04
C PHE A 81 27.39 13.47 11.05
#